data_AF-A0A450Z187-F1
#
_entry.id   AF-A0A450Z187-F1
#
_cell.length_a   1.000
_cell.length_b   1.000
_cell.length_c   1.000
_cell.angle_alpha   90.00
_cell.angle_beta   90.00
_cell.angle_gamma   90.00
#
_symmetry.space_group_name_H-M   'P 1'
#
loop_
_entity.id
_entity.type
_entity.pdbx_description
1 polymer ?
#
loop_
_entity_poly.entity_id
_entity_poly.type
_entity_poly.pdbx_seq_one_letter_code
_entity_poly.pdbx_strand_id
1 'polypeptide(L)' 'MDDAFCVSALESALRRHEHPQIFNTDQGAPFTGESFTGVLKNAGVAISMDGKGRYGAR' A
#
# COMPACT_ATOMS: atom_id res chain seq x y z
N MET A 1 2.74 11.98 7.99
CA MET A 1 3.74 11.47 7.02
C MET A 1 3.35 12.07 5.68
N ASP A 2 4.28 12.66 4.94
CA ASP A 2 3.98 13.26 3.63
C ASP A 2 3.67 12.17 2.60
N ASP A 3 2.50 12.23 1.97
CA ASP A 3 2.06 11.30 0.93
C ASP A 3 3.11 11.18 -0.21
N ALA A 4 3.77 12.30 -0.54
CA ALA A 4 4.83 12.34 -1.55
C ALA A 4 6.04 11.48 -1.18
N PHE A 5 6.41 11.43 0.10
CA PHE A 5 7.51 10.59 0.57
C PHE A 5 7.15 9.10 0.46
N CYS A 6 5.93 8.72 0.89
CA CYS A 6 5.44 7.35 0.80
C CYS A 6 5.43 6.83 -0.65
N VAL A 7 4.95 7.67 -1.58
CA VAL A 7 4.90 7.35 -3.01
C VAL A 7 6.32 7.16 -3.57
N SER A 8 7.23 8.10 -3.31
CA SER A 8 8.61 8.02 -3.79
C SER A 8 9.35 6.78 -3.26
N ALA A 9 9.13 6.44 -1.98
CA ALA A 9 9.69 5.24 -1.37
C ALA A 9 9.14 3.97 -2.03
N LEU A 10 7.82 3.90 -2.27
CA LEU A 10 7.18 2.77 -2.93
C LEU A 10 7.70 2.60 -4.36
N GLU A 11 7.73 3.66 -5.17
CA GLU A 11 8.25 3.60 -6.53
C GLU A 11 9.70 3.12 -6.56
N SER A 12 10.52 3.61 -5.62
CA SER A 12 11.91 3.17 -5.49
C SER A 12 12.04 1.69 -5.13
N ALA A 13 11.15 1.17 -4.28
CA ALA A 13 11.13 -0.25 -3.93
C ALA A 13 10.73 -1.12 -5.13
N LEU A 14 9.66 -0.74 -5.84
CA LEU A 14 9.17 -1.47 -7.03
C LEU A 14 10.19 -1.51 -8.18
N ARG A 15 11.08 -0.51 -8.28
CA ARG A 15 12.18 -0.52 -9.26
C ARG A 15 13.35 -1.42 -8.85
N ARG A 16 13.58 -1.61 -7.56
CA ARG A 16 14.78 -2.29 -7.04
C ARG A 16 14.54 -3.74 -6.66
N HIS A 17 13.28 -4.11 -6.43
CA HIS A 17 12.89 -5.41 -5.90
C HIS A 17 11.73 -5.98 -6.69
N GLU A 18 11.65 -7.31 -6.75
CA GLU A 18 10.43 -7.98 -7.16
C GLU A 18 9.31 -7.63 -6.18
N HIS A 19 8.12 -7.39 -6.71
CA HIS A 19 6.96 -6.98 -5.93
C HIS A 19 5.99 -8.15 -5.73
N PRO A 20 5.21 -8.14 -4.64
CA PRO A 20 4.21 -9.18 -4.44
C PRO A 20 3.08 -9.09 -5.47
N GLN A 21 2.32 -10.17 -5.62
CA GLN A 21 1.08 -10.14 -6.39
C GLN A 21 -0.03 -9.38 -5.67
N ILE A 22 -0.02 -9.39 -4.32
CA ILE A 22 -0.99 -8.71 -3.47
C ILE A 22 -0.25 -7.85 -2.44
N PHE A 23 -0.57 -6.57 -2.37
CA PHE A 23 -0.13 -5.66 -1.33
C PHE A 23 -1.27 -5.43 -0.34
N ASN A 24 -1.06 -5.77 0.93
CA ASN A 24 -2.05 -5.56 1.97
C ASN A 24 -1.88 -4.15 2.55
N THR A 25 -2.94 -3.36 2.61
CA THR A 25 -2.93 -2.06 3.30
C THR A 25 -3.87 -2.13 4.49
N ASP A 26 -3.38 -1.79 5.68
CA ASP A 26 -4.22 -1.68 6.86
C ASP A 26 -5.14 -0.45 6.70
N GLN A 27 -6.47 -0.64 6.83
CA GLN A 27 -7.40 0.49 6.90
C GLN A 27 -7.02 1.40 8.07
N GLY A 28 -6.59 2.62 7.76
CA GLY A 28 -6.16 3.63 8.74
C GLY A 28 -4.67 3.95 8.70
N ALA A 29 -3.87 3.24 7.91
CA ALA A 29 -2.51 3.68 7.63
C ALA A 29 -2.53 4.85 6.61
N PRO A 30 -1.58 5.80 6.66
CA PRO A 30 -1.49 6.93 5.71
C PRO A 30 -1.15 6.50 4.26
N PHE A 31 -1.22 5.20 3.96
CA PHE A 31 -0.93 4.60 2.66
C PHE A 31 -2.19 4.37 1.81
N THR A 32 -3.30 5.04 2.13
CA THR A 32 -4.60 4.88 1.48
C THR A 32 -4.91 5.95 0.43
N GLY A 33 -3.99 6.87 0.17
CA GLY A 33 -4.15 7.91 -0.86
C GLY A 33 -4.22 7.34 -2.29
N GLU A 34 -4.96 8.02 -3.17
CA GLU A 34 -5.15 7.62 -4.57
C GLU A 34 -3.81 7.49 -5.31
N SER A 35 -2.85 8.38 -5.03
CA SER A 35 -1.49 8.31 -5.60
C SER A 35 -0.74 7.03 -5.22
N PHE A 36 -0.83 6.59 -3.97
CA PHE A 36 -0.14 5.37 -3.51
C PHE A 36 -0.76 4.12 -4.12
N THR A 37 -2.09 4.02 -4.09
CA THR A 37 -2.80 2.89 -4.72
C THR A 37 -2.66 2.88 -6.25
N GLY A 38 -2.52 4.05 -6.88
CA GLY A 38 -2.23 4.20 -8.30
C GLY A 38 -0.88 3.59 -8.70
N VAL A 39 0.18 3.83 -7.91
CA VAL A 39 1.51 3.22 -8.15
C VAL A 39 1.45 1.69 -8.09
N LEU A 40 0.76 1.12 -7.09
CA LEU A 40 0.59 -0.34 -6.97
C LEU A 40 -0.17 -0.92 -8.16
N LYS A 41 -1.28 -0.28 -8.57
CA LYS A 41 -2.07 -0.71 -9.73
C LYS A 41 -1.26 -0.68 -11.03
N ASN A 42 -0.45 0.36 -11.25
CA ASN A 42 0.39 0.47 -12.44
C ASN A 42 1.49 -0.62 -12.48
N ALA A 43 1.95 -1.08 -11.31
CA ALA A 43 2.85 -2.22 -11.21
C ALA A 43 2.14 -3.58 -11.30
N GLY A 44 0.82 -3.61 -11.56
CA GLY A 44 0.05 -4.85 -11.62
C GLY A 44 -0.12 -5.54 -10.26
N VAL A 45 0.08 -4.81 -9.17
CA VAL A 45 -0.07 -5.32 -7.81
C VAL A 45 -1.52 -5.17 -7.38
N ALA A 46 -2.17 -6.28 -7.03
CA ALA A 46 -3.50 -6.26 -6.46
C ALA A 46 -3.44 -5.70 -5.04
N ILE A 47 -4.48 -4.97 -4.63
CA ILE A 47 -4.53 -4.35 -3.31
C ILE A 47 -5.62 -5.05 -2.50
N SER A 48 -5.26 -5.60 -1.34
CA SER A 48 -6.22 -6.12 -0.38
C SER A 48 -6.32 -5.16 0.80
N MET A 49 -7.55 -4.86 1.20
CA MET A 49 -7.88 -4.05 2.37
C MET A 49 -8.77 -4.90 3.28
N ASP A 50 -8.24 -5.96 3.87
CA ASP A 50 -9.03 -6.69 4.87
C ASP A 50 -8.97 -5.93 6.20
N GLY A 51 -9.97 -5.09 6.43
CA GLY A 51 -10.15 -4.31 7.66
C GLY A 51 -10.62 -5.15 8.86
N LYS A 52 -10.74 -6.47 8.73
CA LYS A 52 -11.19 -7.34 9.80
C LYS A 52 -10.02 -7.80 10.68
N GLY A 53 -9.81 -7.10 11.80
CA GLY A 53 -9.16 -7.74 12.96
C GLY A 53 -8.04 -6.98 13.67
N ARG A 54 -8.08 -5.65 13.79
CA ARG A 54 -7.09 -4.94 14.65
C ARG A 54 -7.61 -4.29 15.93
N TYR A 55 -8.92 -4.22 16.17
CA TYR A 55 -9.47 -3.97 17.51
C TYR A 55 -10.74 -4.78 17.72
N GLY A 56 -10.64 -5.85 18.51
CA GLY A 56 -11.74 -6.76 18.81
C GLY A 56 -11.35 -7.84 19.82
N ALA A 57 -10.55 -7.49 20.83
CA ALA A 57 -10.65 -8.17 22.11
C ALA A 57 -11.95 -7.69 22.77
N ARG A 58 -13.09 -8.27 22.38
CA ARG A 58 -14.23 -8.62 23.22
C ARG A 58 -15.25 -9.44 22.44
#